data_AF-A0A1Z5J683-F1
#
_entry.id   AF-A0A1Z5J683-F1
#
_cell.length_a   1.000
_cell.length_b   1.000
_cell.length_c   1.000
_cell.angle_alpha   90.00
_cell.angle_beta   90.00
_cell.angle_gamma   90.00
#
_symmetry.space_group_name_H-M   'P 1'
#
loop_
_entity.id
_entity.type
_entity.pdbx_description
1 polymer ?
#
loop_
_entity_poly.entity_id
_entity_poly.type
_entity_poly.pdbx_seq_one_letter_code
_entity_poly.pdbx_strand_id
1 'polypeptide(L)'
;MATGEAKQAQQLDSVTDVVQEQEVDIAKAQQALSSFSSNQIQAASNCDTGIAFAQEDIDLIVSELEVTEEMAQKTLRQVAQDLPEGETLVVAALRKLVTMM
;
A
#
# COMPACT_ATOMS: atom_id res chain seq x y z
N MET A 1 -19.42 25.63 -36.97
CA MET A 1 -18.79 25.06 -35.76
C MET A 1 -19.45 23.71 -35.43
N ALA A 2 -19.25 22.68 -36.26
CA ALA A 2 -19.90 21.37 -36.09
C ALA A 2 -18.91 20.19 -36.15
N THR A 3 -17.61 20.47 -36.23
CA THR A 3 -16.56 19.47 -36.44
C THR A 3 -15.91 18.98 -35.15
N GLY A 4 -16.21 19.61 -34.00
CA GLY A 4 -15.69 19.21 -32.68
C GLY A 4 -16.50 18.09 -32.03
N GLU A 5 -17.83 18.21 -32.05
CA GLU A 5 -18.74 17.27 -31.39
C GLU A 5 -18.75 15.89 -32.08
N ALA A 6 -18.70 15.87 -33.42
CA ALA A 6 -18.63 14.62 -34.19
C ALA A 6 -17.34 13.83 -33.93
N LYS A 7 -16.20 14.54 -33.73
CA LYS A 7 -14.92 13.88 -33.41
C LYS A 7 -14.90 13.34 -31.98
N GLN A 8 -15.52 14.04 -31.03
CA GLN A 8 -15.66 13.57 -29.66
C GLN A 8 -16.57 12.34 -29.58
N ALA A 9 -17.68 12.32 -30.33
CA ALA A 9 -18.55 11.16 -30.41
C ALA A 9 -17.83 9.94 -31.02
N GLN A 10 -17.04 10.14 -32.08
CA GLN A 10 -16.29 9.07 -32.73
C GLN A 10 -15.16 8.51 -31.84
N GLN A 11 -14.56 9.36 -31.00
CA GLN A 11 -13.59 8.91 -29.99
C GLN A 11 -14.26 8.04 -28.91
N LEU A 12 -15.48 8.39 -28.47
CA LEU A 12 -16.22 7.57 -27.51
C LEU A 12 -16.64 6.22 -28.11
N ASP A 13 -17.05 6.20 -29.38
CA ASP A 13 -17.44 4.98 -30.10
C ASP A 13 -16.25 4.00 -30.24
N SER A 14 -15.03 4.53 -30.44
CA SER A 14 -13.82 3.72 -30.58
C SER A 14 -13.40 2.97 -29.30
N VAL A 15 -13.97 3.31 -28.13
CA VAL A 15 -13.68 2.63 -26.86
C VAL A 15 -14.38 1.26 -26.77
N THR A 16 -15.48 1.07 -27.50
CA THR A 16 -16.29 -0.15 -27.45
C THR A 16 -16.14 -1.07 -28.67
N ASP A 17 -15.23 -0.73 -29.58
CA ASP A 17 -15.01 -1.53 -30.79
C ASP A 17 -14.37 -2.89 -30.46
N VAL A 18 -14.61 -3.87 -31.33
CA VAL A 18 -14.07 -5.22 -31.17
C VAL A 18 -12.58 -5.20 -31.52
N VAL A 19 -11.73 -5.23 -30.50
CA VAL A 19 -10.28 -5.34 -30.67
C VAL A 19 -9.83 -6.80 -30.65
N GLN A 20 -8.87 -7.13 -31.50
CA GLN A 20 -8.21 -8.43 -31.49
C GLN A 20 -6.99 -8.31 -30.57
N GLU A 21 -6.92 -9.15 -29.54
CA GLU A 21 -5.81 -9.13 -28.58
C GLU A 21 -4.48 -9.41 -29.31
N GLN A 22 -3.49 -8.54 -29.09
CA GLN A 22 -2.17 -8.74 -29.66
C GLN A 22 -1.45 -9.84 -28.91
N GLU A 23 -0.92 -10.83 -29.64
CA GLU A 23 -0.17 -11.93 -29.06
C GLU A 23 1.09 -11.39 -28.37
N VAL A 24 1.14 -11.54 -27.05
CA VAL A 24 2.26 -11.09 -26.24
C VAL A 24 3.34 -12.17 -26.26
N ASP A 25 4.59 -11.75 -26.45
CA ASP A 25 5.76 -12.63 -26.32
C ASP A 25 5.81 -13.22 -24.91
N ILE A 26 5.45 -14.51 -24.82
CA ILE A 26 5.31 -15.25 -23.56
C ILE A 26 6.63 -15.22 -22.77
N ALA A 27 7.78 -15.25 -23.45
CA ALA A 27 9.08 -15.24 -22.79
C ALA A 27 9.35 -13.92 -22.07
N LYS A 28 9.03 -12.79 -22.70
CA LYS A 28 9.13 -11.46 -22.06
C LYS A 28 8.13 -11.29 -20.93
N ALA A 29 6.90 -11.78 -21.11
CA ALA A 29 5.88 -11.72 -20.07
C ALA A 29 6.28 -12.54 -18.83
N GLN A 30 6.80 -13.75 -19.01
CA GLN A 30 7.29 -14.60 -17.91
C GLN A 30 8.49 -13.95 -17.19
N GLN A 31 9.42 -13.35 -17.92
CA GLN A 31 10.55 -12.64 -17.33
C GLN A 31 10.08 -11.44 -16.49
N ALA A 32 9.15 -10.63 -17.02
CA ALA A 32 8.58 -9.50 -16.30
C ALA A 32 7.81 -9.93 -15.04
N LEU A 33 7.01 -11.01 -15.14
CA LEU A 33 6.29 -11.59 -14.00
C LEU A 33 7.24 -12.12 -12.92
N SER A 34 8.34 -12.75 -13.33
CA SER A 34 9.34 -13.28 -12.40
C SER A 34 10.06 -12.16 -11.65
N SER A 35 10.42 -11.08 -12.35
CA SER A 35 11.01 -9.88 -11.74
C SER A 35 10.01 -9.17 -10.82
N PHE A 36 8.74 -9.06 -11.21
CA PHE A 36 7.70 -8.46 -10.38
C PHE A 36 7.43 -9.25 -9.10
N SER A 37 7.30 -10.58 -9.21
CA SER A 37 7.12 -11.49 -8.07
C SER A 37 8.28 -11.39 -7.09
N SER A 38 9.51 -11.35 -7.61
CA SER A 38 10.71 -11.19 -6.77
C SER A 38 10.71 -9.86 -6.00
N ASN A 39 10.24 -8.78 -6.63
CA ASN A 39 10.15 -7.45 -6.00
C ASN A 39 9.01 -7.38 -4.97
N GLN A 40 7.89 -8.07 -5.21
CA GLN A 40 6.79 -8.19 -4.26
C GLN A 40 7.21 -8.97 -3.00
N ILE A 41 8.00 -10.04 -3.16
CA ILE A 41 8.51 -10.82 -2.02
C ILE A 41 9.47 -9.98 -1.17
N GLN A 42 10.31 -9.13 -1.77
CA GLN A 42 11.17 -8.21 -1.01
C GLN A 42 10.37 -7.11 -0.29
N ALA A 43 9.31 -6.58 -0.91
CA ALA A 43 8.43 -5.61 -0.27
C ALA A 43 7.59 -6.23 0.87
N ALA A 44 7.15 -7.49 0.71
CA ALA A 44 6.38 -8.22 1.72
C ALA A 44 7.24 -8.70 2.90
N SER A 45 8.52 -9.00 2.67
CA SER A 45 9.45 -9.46 3.72
C SER A 45 9.78 -8.38 4.76
N ASN A 46 9.56 -7.09 4.45
CA ASN A 46 9.69 -5.99 5.41
C ASN A 46 8.44 -5.82 6.30
N CYS A 47 7.36 -6.54 6.03
CA CYS A 47 6.09 -6.33 6.71
C CYS A 47 5.80 -7.34 7.82
N ASP A 48 6.60 -8.41 8.02
CA ASP A 48 6.27 -9.46 8.99
C ASP A 48 7.42 -9.86 9.91
N THR A 49 7.94 -8.88 10.66
CA THR A 49 8.69 -9.21 11.87
C THR A 49 7.66 -9.66 12.91
N GLY A 50 7.72 -10.94 13.33
CA GLY A 50 6.87 -11.57 14.35
C GLY A 50 7.02 -11.00 15.76
N ILE A 51 7.13 -9.68 15.87
CA ILE A 51 7.13 -8.92 17.11
C ILE A 51 5.68 -8.91 17.59
N ALA A 52 5.43 -9.68 18.65
CA ALA A 52 4.18 -9.63 19.38
C ALA A 52 4.21 -8.39 20.29
N PHE A 53 3.20 -7.55 20.19
CA PHE A 53 2.99 -6.41 21.08
C PHE A 53 1.99 -6.81 22.16
N ALA A 54 2.10 -6.19 23.34
CA ALA A 54 1.11 -6.42 24.39
C ALA A 54 -0.24 -5.84 23.94
N GLN A 55 -1.33 -6.58 24.18
CA GLN A 55 -2.68 -6.13 23.80
C GLN A 55 -3.03 -4.80 24.49
N GLU A 56 -2.54 -4.59 25.72
CA GLU A 56 -2.72 -3.34 26.47
C GLU A 56 -2.18 -2.10 25.74
N ASP A 57 -1.04 -2.23 25.05
CA ASP A 57 -0.43 -1.13 24.30
C ASP A 57 -1.25 -0.80 23.03
N ILE A 58 -1.83 -1.84 22.40
CA ILE A 58 -2.69 -1.69 21.23
C ILE A 58 -4.01 -1.04 21.65
N ASP A 59 -4.64 -1.53 22.71
CA ASP A 59 -5.92 -1.02 23.23
C ASP A 59 -5.79 0.43 23.69
N LEU A 60 -4.66 0.80 24.30
CA LEU A 60 -4.37 2.18 24.68
C LEU A 60 -4.30 3.10 23.46
N ILE A 61 -3.60 2.71 22.39
CA ILE A 61 -3.50 3.53 21.17
C ILE A 61 -4.85 3.66 20.46
N VAL A 62 -5.59 2.55 20.37
CA VAL A 62 -6.93 2.52 19.76
C VAL A 62 -7.90 3.41 20.52
N SER A 63 -7.88 3.39 21.86
CA SER A 63 -8.77 4.21 22.68
C SER A 63 -8.42 5.69 22.67
N GLU A 64 -7.13 6.05 22.69
CA GLU A 64 -6.70 7.46 22.74
C GLU A 64 -6.79 8.17 21.38
N LEU A 65 -6.54 7.47 20.27
CA LEU A 65 -6.50 8.07 18.94
C LEU A 65 -7.67 7.67 18.03
N GLU A 66 -8.60 6.85 18.54
CA GLU A 66 -9.75 6.33 17.80
C GLU A 66 -9.36 5.69 16.44
N VAL A 67 -8.19 5.05 16.40
CA VAL A 67 -7.68 4.36 15.22
C VAL A 67 -8.07 2.87 15.22
N THR A 68 -7.98 2.21 14.07
CA THR A 68 -8.19 0.76 14.02
C THR A 68 -7.02 0.00 14.65
N GLU A 69 -7.30 -1.18 15.20
CA GLU A 69 -6.27 -2.09 15.76
C GLU A 69 -5.16 -2.38 14.75
N GLU A 70 -5.52 -2.58 13.48
CA GLU A 70 -4.57 -2.81 12.38
C GLU A 70 -3.60 -1.63 12.22
N MET A 71 -4.09 -0.39 12.29
CA MET A 71 -3.25 0.80 12.20
C MET A 71 -2.36 0.97 13.42
N ALA A 72 -2.86 0.66 14.61
CA ALA A 72 -2.08 0.70 15.85
C ALA A 72 -0.92 -0.31 15.78
N GLN A 73 -1.22 -1.57 15.42
CA GLN A 73 -0.20 -2.63 15.25
C GLN A 73 0.82 -2.28 14.18
N LYS A 74 0.38 -1.76 13.04
CA LYS A 74 1.26 -1.34 11.95
C LYS A 74 2.22 -0.23 12.39
N THR A 75 1.72 0.75 13.15
CA THR A 75 2.53 1.86 13.63
C THR A 75 3.52 1.40 14.70
N LEU A 76 3.09 0.56 15.64
CA LEU A 76 3.98 -0.07 16.64
C LEU A 76 5.11 -0.83 15.96
N ARG A 77 4.80 -1.62 14.92
CA ARG A 77 5.80 -2.36 14.13
C ARG A 77 6.77 -1.42 13.39
N GLN A 78 6.26 -0.30 12.87
CA GLN A 78 7.09 0.67 12.17
C GLN A 78 8.01 1.45 13.12
N VAL A 79 7.55 1.78 14.32
CA VAL A 79 8.34 2.47 15.34
C VAL A 79 9.34 1.53 16.01
N ALA A 80 9.03 0.24 16.13
CA ALA A 80 9.97 -0.76 16.61
C ALA A 80 11.25 -0.85 15.75
N GLN A 81 11.15 -0.58 14.44
CA GLN A 81 12.28 -0.61 13.51
C GLN A 81 13.18 0.64 13.62
N ASP A 82 12.59 1.79 13.95
CA ASP A 82 13.25 3.11 14.01
C ASP A 82 13.21 3.69 15.43
N LEU A 83 13.30 2.84 16.46
CA LEU A 83 13.08 3.29 17.84
C LEU A 83 14.14 4.34 18.24
N PRO A 84 13.73 5.60 18.51
CA PRO A 84 14.68 6.62 18.92
C PRO A 84 15.23 6.31 20.31
N GLU A 85 16.54 6.52 20.52
CA GLU A 85 17.19 6.25 21.81
C GLU A 85 16.51 7.04 22.94
N GLY A 86 15.92 6.31 23.89
CA GLY A 86 15.38 6.87 25.14
C GLY A 86 13.87 7.10 25.19
N GLU A 87 13.10 6.75 24.15
CA GLU A 87 11.62 6.82 24.18
C GLU A 87 11.00 5.43 24.30
N THR A 88 9.85 5.34 24.99
CA THR A 88 9.08 4.09 25.01
C THR A 88 8.38 3.88 23.67
N LEU A 89 8.23 2.63 23.27
CA LEU A 89 7.68 2.25 21.97
C LEU A 89 6.25 2.79 21.75
N VAL A 90 5.45 2.81 22.82
CA VAL A 90 4.09 3.36 22.83
C VAL A 90 4.08 4.87 22.59
N VAL A 91 4.95 5.62 23.28
CA VAL A 91 5.00 7.09 23.14
C VAL A 91 5.47 7.48 21.74
N ALA A 92 6.47 6.77 21.21
CA ALA A 92 6.95 7.00 19.85
C ALA A 92 5.87 6.64 18.80
N ALA A 93 5.05 5.61 19.03
CA ALA A 93 3.90 5.27 18.18
C ALA A 93 2.80 6.34 18.22
N LEU A 94 2.42 6.82 19.42
CA LEU A 94 1.46 7.91 19.59
C LEU A 94 1.93 9.18 18.89
N ARG A 95 3.20 9.58 19.08
CA ARG A 95 3.78 10.76 18.43
C ARG A 95 3.74 10.64 16.91
N LYS A 96 4.08 9.46 16.37
CA LYS A 96 4.09 9.22 14.94
C LYS A 96 2.69 9.32 14.34
N LEU A 97 1.69 8.73 14.98
CA LEU A 97 0.29 8.82 14.54
C LEU A 97 -0.21 10.26 14.53
N VAL A 98 0.11 11.05 15.56
CA VAL A 98 -0.27 12.47 15.62
C VAL A 98 0.44 13.32 14.56
N THR A 99 1.70 13.01 14.25
CA THR A 99 2.49 13.77 13.26
C THR A 99 2.16 13.40 11.81
N MET A 100 1.60 12.21 11.58
CA MET A 100 1.18 11.73 10.25
C MET A 100 -0.24 12.15 9.85
N MET A 101 -1.06 12.64 10.79
CA MET A 101 -2.36 13.28 10.50
C MET A 101 -2.19 14.71 9.99
#